data_AF-A0A915DQU3-F1
#
_entry.id   AF-A0A915DQU3-F1
#
_cell.length_a   1.000
_cell.length_b   1.000
_cell.length_c   1.000
_cell.angle_alpha   90.00
_cell.angle_beta   90.00
_cell.angle_gamma   90.00
#
_symmetry.space_group_name_H-M   'P 1'
#
loop_
_entity.id
_entity.type
_entity.pdbx_description
1 polymer ?
#
loop_
_entity_poly.entity_id
_entity_poly.type
_entity_poly.pdbx_seq_one_letter_code
_entity_poly.pdbx_strand_id
1 'polypeptide(L)'
;MNKTNWYILDALFLVSICGGIAFLSIHYSNSTECRKRYFTASDIDSRALDSFVCVCSGSICDEPKPLGDLAQGATIMVYRSSRAKDRLKQKIIEFQTGGNNWGDRKIPSVTIAVDNSRKYQKIFGFGGAFTDAAGINMKSLSETTQQTLMEAYFGDKGLNYTIGRVPIASCDFSARVYSYLDTEGDFDLKTFALAPEDFHYKIPYILQAWKLSKGRIKLFASPWSAPAWMKTNNKMKNGGTLKGELNGKYYQTYAQYFVRFFQEYFKQGILFWGLTVQNEPSMGLSPLMRYQSMNFTYIAERSFIKNVLKPALTQSDPSADLKIMALDDNRDLYYNGLKK
;
A
#
# COMPACT_ATOMS: atom_id res chain seq x y z
N MET A 1 -47.25 -32.47 30.61
CA MET A 1 -47.21 -31.74 29.33
C MET A 1 -45.77 -31.28 29.11
N ASN A 2 -45.08 -31.96 28.19
CA ASN A 2 -43.66 -31.75 27.88
C ASN A 2 -43.43 -30.36 27.27
N LYS A 3 -42.49 -29.60 27.81
CA LYS A 3 -41.82 -28.51 27.09
C LYS A 3 -40.42 -28.98 26.71
N THR A 4 -40.27 -29.32 25.45
CA THR A 4 -38.99 -29.65 24.83
C THR A 4 -38.20 -28.36 24.62
N ASN A 5 -36.99 -28.30 25.20
CA ASN A 5 -35.98 -27.30 24.85
C ASN A 5 -35.39 -27.63 23.48
N TRP A 6 -35.09 -26.60 22.68
CA TRP A 6 -34.15 -26.71 21.57
C TRP A 6 -33.17 -25.54 21.63
N TYR A 7 -31.89 -25.88 21.77
CA TYR A 7 -30.75 -25.00 21.60
C TYR A 7 -30.39 -24.96 20.11
N ILE A 8 -30.11 -23.78 19.56
CA ILE A 8 -29.55 -23.65 18.21
C ILE A 8 -28.09 -24.09 18.28
N LEU A 9 -27.80 -25.19 17.59
CA LEU A 9 -26.45 -25.73 17.40
C LEU A 9 -25.66 -24.84 16.43
N ASP A 10 -24.54 -24.31 16.91
CA ASP A 10 -23.42 -23.92 16.06
C ASP A 10 -22.91 -25.16 15.31
N ALA A 11 -22.85 -25.09 13.98
CA ALA A 11 -22.33 -26.17 13.15
C ALA A 11 -20.79 -26.19 13.21
N LEU A 12 -20.24 -26.97 14.15
CA LEU A 12 -18.84 -27.37 14.17
C LEU A 12 -18.63 -28.58 13.25
N PHE A 13 -17.97 -28.38 12.11
CA PHE A 13 -17.42 -29.49 11.33
C PHE A 13 -16.01 -29.82 11.84
N LEU A 14 -15.87 -30.96 12.53
CA LEU A 14 -14.59 -31.57 12.84
C LEU A 14 -14.08 -32.32 11.59
N VAL A 15 -13.10 -31.76 10.91
CA VAL A 15 -12.30 -32.49 9.92
C VAL A 15 -11.03 -32.97 10.62
N SER A 16 -10.95 -34.27 10.92
CA SER A 16 -9.73 -34.90 11.43
C SER A 16 -8.78 -35.15 10.27
N ILE A 17 -7.72 -34.36 10.18
CA ILE A 17 -6.52 -34.68 9.39
C ILE A 17 -5.44 -34.97 10.42
N CYS A 18 -4.77 -36.12 10.30
CA CYS A 18 -3.66 -36.51 11.15
C CYS A 18 -2.68 -35.33 11.37
N GLY A 19 -2.51 -34.93 12.64
CA GLY A 19 -1.37 -34.13 13.08
C GLY A 19 -1.48 -32.61 12.96
N GLY A 20 -2.57 -32.01 13.44
CA GLY A 20 -2.61 -30.56 13.71
C GLY A 20 -4.03 -30.02 13.84
N ILE A 21 -4.34 -29.39 14.98
CA ILE A 21 -5.62 -28.70 15.16
C ILE A 21 -5.58 -27.42 14.29
N ALA A 22 -6.23 -27.46 13.13
CA ALA A 22 -6.51 -26.29 12.32
C ALA A 22 -7.91 -25.76 12.67
N PHE A 23 -7.98 -24.56 13.24
CA PHE A 23 -9.26 -23.87 13.42
C PHE A 23 -9.72 -23.32 12.07
N LEU A 24 -10.78 -23.92 11.51
CA LEU A 24 -11.46 -23.41 10.33
C LEU A 24 -12.60 -22.49 10.79
N SER A 25 -12.38 -21.17 10.78
CA SER A 25 -13.47 -20.20 10.96
C SER A 25 -14.19 -19.98 9.64
N ILE A 26 -15.41 -20.49 9.51
CA ILE A 26 -16.26 -20.22 8.34
C ILE A 26 -17.12 -19.00 8.69
N HIS A 27 -16.72 -17.83 8.20
CA HIS A 27 -17.56 -16.63 8.25
C HIS A 27 -18.51 -16.63 7.06
N TYR A 28 -19.81 -16.87 7.32
CA TYR A 28 -20.88 -16.58 6.37
C TYR A 28 -21.06 -15.05 6.29
N SER A 29 -20.53 -14.41 5.24
CA SER A 29 -20.84 -13.01 4.94
C SER A 29 -22.13 -12.96 4.13
N ASN A 30 -23.21 -12.49 4.74
CA ASN A 30 -24.45 -12.15 4.04
C ASN A 30 -24.33 -10.73 3.47
N SER A 31 -23.72 -10.57 2.30
CA SER A 31 -24.16 -9.66 1.22
C SER A 31 -23.21 -9.72 0.01
N THR A 32 -23.74 -9.94 -1.19
CA THR A 32 -22.99 -9.87 -2.46
C THR A 32 -23.12 -8.50 -3.16
N GLU A 33 -23.93 -7.60 -2.61
CA GLU A 33 -24.16 -6.27 -3.20
C GLU A 33 -23.84 -5.13 -2.23
N CYS A 34 -23.37 -4.03 -2.80
CA CYS A 34 -23.04 -2.80 -2.09
C CYS A 34 -24.26 -2.22 -1.36
N ARG A 35 -24.18 -2.16 -0.03
CA ARG A 35 -25.15 -1.43 0.80
C ARG A 35 -24.87 0.07 0.71
N LYS A 36 -25.63 0.76 -0.13
CA LYS A 36 -25.41 2.16 -0.46
C LYS A 36 -25.72 3.08 0.72
N ARG A 37 -24.82 4.04 0.95
CA ARG A 37 -25.09 5.22 1.79
C ARG A 37 -24.65 6.48 1.06
N TYR A 38 -25.53 7.47 1.06
CA TYR A 38 -25.22 8.81 0.58
C TYR A 38 -24.91 9.70 1.78
N PHE A 39 -24.06 10.68 1.55
CA PHE A 39 -23.72 11.72 2.51
C PHE A 39 -24.12 13.06 1.94
N THR A 40 -24.38 14.02 2.82
CA THR A 40 -24.75 15.39 2.49
C THR A 40 -23.60 16.35 2.80
N ALA A 41 -23.68 17.61 2.35
CA ALA A 41 -22.63 18.61 2.57
C ALA A 41 -22.39 18.93 4.04
N SER A 42 -23.36 18.65 4.92
CA SER A 42 -23.17 18.73 6.37
C SER A 42 -22.39 17.54 6.94
N ASP A 43 -22.26 16.45 6.19
CA ASP A 43 -21.59 15.23 6.65
C ASP A 43 -20.11 15.15 6.21
N ILE A 44 -19.78 15.62 5.00
CA ILE A 44 -18.44 15.50 4.39
C ILE A 44 -18.14 16.66 3.43
N ASP A 45 -16.86 16.82 3.02
CA ASP A 45 -16.45 17.76 1.97
C ASP A 45 -17.31 17.57 0.70
N SER A 46 -17.86 18.68 0.22
CA SER A 46 -18.76 18.79 -0.93
C SER A 46 -18.36 18.00 -2.19
N ARG A 47 -17.06 17.78 -2.40
CA ARG A 47 -16.53 17.01 -3.54
C ARG A 47 -16.87 15.52 -3.51
N ALA A 48 -17.23 14.97 -2.34
CA ALA A 48 -17.55 13.55 -2.15
C ALA A 48 -19.07 13.25 -2.19
N LEU A 49 -19.91 14.26 -2.40
CA LEU A 49 -21.38 14.15 -2.38
C LEU A 49 -21.99 13.65 -3.68
N ASP A 50 -21.16 13.43 -4.69
CA ASP A 50 -21.60 13.24 -6.05
C ASP A 50 -22.03 11.78 -6.33
N SER A 51 -21.79 10.87 -5.37
CA SER A 51 -22.09 9.44 -5.43
C SER A 51 -22.42 8.85 -4.05
N PHE A 52 -22.34 7.53 -3.89
CA PHE A 52 -22.57 6.80 -2.64
C PHE A 52 -21.35 5.96 -2.24
N VAL A 53 -21.26 5.60 -0.97
CA VAL A 53 -20.31 4.59 -0.46
C VAL A 53 -21.00 3.25 -0.25
N CYS A 54 -20.21 2.18 -0.19
CA CYS A 54 -20.66 0.88 0.28
C CYS A 54 -20.35 0.75 1.77
N VAL A 55 -21.38 0.51 2.57
CA VAL A 55 -21.24 0.38 4.02
C VAL A 55 -20.87 -1.04 4.37
N CYS A 56 -19.71 -1.19 5.00
CA CYS A 56 -19.21 -2.47 5.50
C CYS A 56 -19.16 -2.51 7.04
N SER A 57 -19.28 -3.71 7.60
CA SER A 57 -19.13 -4.07 9.00
C SER A 57 -18.53 -5.48 9.11
N GLY A 58 -18.29 -5.97 10.33
CA GLY A 58 -17.77 -7.31 10.57
C GLY A 58 -18.68 -8.47 10.13
N SER A 59 -19.94 -8.21 9.76
CA SER A 59 -20.89 -9.23 9.29
C SER A 59 -21.41 -8.99 7.87
N ILE A 60 -21.19 -7.80 7.31
CA ILE A 60 -21.75 -7.38 6.03
C ILE A 60 -20.70 -6.55 5.29
N CYS A 61 -20.27 -6.97 4.11
CA CYS A 61 -19.52 -6.12 3.18
C CYS A 61 -19.72 -6.63 1.76
N ASP A 62 -19.60 -5.76 0.76
CA ASP A 62 -19.68 -6.18 -0.63
C ASP A 62 -18.40 -6.85 -1.10
N GLU A 63 -18.57 -7.95 -1.84
CA GLU A 63 -17.48 -8.70 -2.46
C GLU A 63 -17.68 -8.66 -3.99
N PRO A 64 -16.76 -8.07 -4.78
CA PRO A 64 -16.78 -8.18 -6.22
C PRO A 64 -16.78 -9.64 -6.65
N LYS A 65 -17.61 -9.99 -7.63
CA LYS A 65 -17.60 -11.36 -8.17
C LYS A 65 -16.21 -11.68 -8.76
N PRO A 66 -15.65 -12.87 -8.50
CA PRO A 66 -14.32 -13.22 -8.99
C PRO A 66 -14.31 -13.38 -10.51
N LEU A 67 -13.13 -13.25 -11.11
CA LEU A 67 -12.92 -13.36 -12.56
C LEU A 67 -13.38 -14.69 -13.18
N GLY A 68 -13.55 -15.74 -12.37
CA GLY A 68 -13.99 -17.06 -12.84
C GLY A 68 -13.01 -17.72 -13.82
N ASP A 69 -13.46 -18.78 -14.47
CA ASP A 69 -12.72 -19.44 -15.57
C ASP A 69 -13.14 -18.82 -16.91
N LEU A 70 -12.21 -18.09 -17.53
CA LEU A 70 -12.40 -17.44 -18.84
C LEU A 70 -12.04 -18.38 -20.01
N ALA A 71 -11.59 -19.61 -19.74
CA ALA A 71 -11.14 -20.54 -20.77
C ALA A 71 -12.29 -21.27 -21.51
N GLN A 72 -13.50 -21.29 -20.93
CA GLN A 72 -14.66 -21.91 -21.56
C GLN A 72 -15.43 -20.91 -22.43
N GLY A 73 -15.08 -20.88 -23.73
CA GLY A 73 -15.75 -20.10 -24.75
C GLY A 73 -15.21 -18.68 -24.93
N ALA A 74 -15.49 -18.08 -26.09
CA ALA A 74 -15.11 -16.72 -26.38
C ALA A 74 -16.03 -15.76 -25.60
N THR A 75 -15.73 -15.56 -24.32
CA THR A 75 -16.47 -14.64 -23.43
C THR A 75 -15.58 -13.48 -22.97
N ILE A 76 -16.18 -12.31 -22.83
CA ILE A 76 -15.59 -11.09 -22.29
C ILE A 76 -16.23 -10.84 -20.93
N MET A 77 -15.41 -10.74 -19.89
CA MET A 77 -15.86 -10.30 -18.58
C MET A 77 -15.69 -8.79 -18.43
N VAL A 78 -16.76 -8.11 -18.05
CA VAL A 78 -16.81 -6.66 -17.86
C VAL A 78 -17.19 -6.35 -16.42
N TYR A 79 -16.36 -5.56 -15.75
CA TYR A 79 -16.68 -4.93 -14.47
C TYR A 79 -17.07 -3.48 -14.70
N ARG A 80 -18.23 -3.08 -14.20
CA ARG A 80 -18.74 -1.71 -14.31
C ARG A 80 -18.91 -1.08 -12.95
N SER A 81 -18.36 0.12 -12.79
CA SER A 81 -18.73 1.05 -11.73
C SER A 81 -19.37 2.28 -12.34
N SER A 82 -20.40 2.84 -11.70
CA SER A 82 -21.07 4.04 -12.18
C SER A 82 -21.42 4.98 -11.03
N ARG A 83 -21.40 6.29 -11.31
CA ARG A 83 -21.70 7.33 -10.31
C ARG A 83 -23.04 7.10 -9.59
N ALA A 84 -24.06 6.64 -10.32
CA ALA A 84 -25.41 6.49 -9.77
C ALA A 84 -25.73 5.09 -9.19
N LYS A 85 -25.08 4.00 -9.66
CA LYS A 85 -25.57 2.65 -9.34
C LYS A 85 -24.55 1.57 -9.05
N ASP A 86 -23.58 1.39 -9.95
CA ASP A 86 -22.81 0.15 -9.98
C ASP A 86 -21.49 0.28 -9.23
N ARG A 87 -21.06 -0.81 -8.59
CA ARG A 87 -19.77 -0.96 -7.92
C ARG A 87 -19.21 -2.30 -8.30
N LEU A 88 -18.20 -2.29 -9.18
CA LEU A 88 -17.57 -3.49 -9.76
C LEU A 88 -18.60 -4.55 -10.17
N LYS A 89 -19.72 -4.09 -10.77
CA LYS A 89 -20.79 -4.98 -11.20
C LYS A 89 -20.32 -5.79 -12.39
N GLN A 90 -20.22 -7.10 -12.22
CA GLN A 90 -19.81 -8.01 -13.27
C GLN A 90 -20.93 -8.24 -14.29
N LYS A 91 -20.55 -8.28 -15.57
CA LYS A 91 -21.37 -8.72 -16.70
C LYS A 91 -20.50 -9.58 -17.61
N ILE A 92 -21.04 -10.69 -18.10
CA ILE A 92 -20.41 -11.52 -19.13
C ILE A 92 -21.05 -11.15 -20.48
N ILE A 93 -20.22 -10.99 -21.50
CA ILE A 93 -20.63 -10.71 -22.87
C ILE A 93 -19.95 -11.74 -23.77
N GLU A 94 -20.63 -12.22 -24.80
CA GLU A 94 -20.05 -13.15 -25.76
C GLU A 94 -19.30 -12.40 -26.86
N PHE A 95 -18.14 -12.90 -27.28
CA PHE A 95 -17.48 -12.42 -28.48
C PHE A 95 -18.36 -12.69 -29.68
N GLN A 96 -18.57 -11.66 -30.50
CA GLN A 96 -19.21 -11.85 -31.79
C GLN A 96 -18.15 -12.23 -32.81
N THR A 97 -18.19 -13.48 -33.28
CA THR A 97 -17.36 -13.97 -34.38
C THR A 97 -18.03 -13.62 -35.72
N GLY A 98 -17.91 -12.35 -36.13
CA GLY A 98 -18.32 -11.90 -37.45
C GLY A 98 -17.12 -11.52 -38.29
N GLY A 99 -16.89 -12.21 -39.41
CA GLY A 99 -16.05 -11.67 -40.49
C GLY A 99 -16.61 -10.32 -40.98
N ASN A 100 -15.85 -9.59 -41.77
CA ASN A 100 -16.11 -8.22 -42.26
C ASN A 100 -17.47 -7.95 -42.95
N ASN A 101 -18.40 -8.90 -42.97
CA ASN A 101 -19.79 -8.73 -43.40
C ASN A 101 -20.63 -8.12 -42.27
N TRP A 102 -20.56 -6.80 -42.17
CA TRP A 102 -21.40 -6.02 -41.26
C TRP A 102 -22.88 -5.95 -41.72
N GLY A 103 -23.24 -6.32 -42.96
CA GLY A 103 -24.63 -6.29 -43.45
C GLY A 103 -25.34 -4.95 -43.16
N ASP A 104 -26.66 -4.98 -42.94
CA ASP A 104 -27.47 -3.82 -42.48
C ASP A 104 -27.20 -3.42 -41.00
N ARG A 105 -26.13 -3.96 -40.36
CA ARG A 105 -25.84 -3.63 -38.96
C ARG A 105 -25.24 -2.23 -38.90
N LYS A 106 -25.78 -1.42 -37.99
CA LYS A 106 -25.20 -0.12 -37.62
C LYS A 106 -23.70 -0.29 -37.36
N ILE A 107 -22.89 0.31 -38.23
CA ILE A 107 -21.46 0.48 -38.01
C ILE A 107 -21.29 1.17 -36.64
N PRO A 108 -20.51 0.62 -35.71
CA PRO A 108 -20.32 1.23 -34.41
C PRO A 108 -19.68 2.60 -34.62
N SER A 109 -20.21 3.60 -33.92
CA SER A 109 -19.69 4.97 -34.00
C SER A 109 -18.26 5.10 -33.45
N VAL A 110 -17.79 4.12 -32.68
CA VAL A 110 -16.43 4.04 -32.14
C VAL A 110 -15.94 2.60 -32.22
N THR A 111 -14.75 2.41 -32.77
CA THR A 111 -14.04 1.12 -32.78
C THR A 111 -12.71 1.26 -32.05
N ILE A 112 -12.44 0.36 -31.11
CA ILE A 112 -11.16 0.24 -30.41
C ILE A 112 -10.52 -1.06 -30.87
N ALA A 113 -9.37 -0.97 -31.53
CA ALA A 113 -8.59 -2.11 -31.98
C ALA A 113 -7.39 -2.34 -31.05
N VAL A 114 -7.15 -3.59 -30.65
CA VAL A 114 -6.02 -3.98 -29.80
C VAL A 114 -4.98 -4.67 -30.67
N ASP A 115 -3.80 -4.05 -30.80
CA ASP A 115 -2.64 -4.62 -31.49
C ASP A 115 -1.73 -5.34 -30.48
N ASN A 116 -1.82 -6.67 -30.43
CA ASN A 116 -1.03 -7.49 -29.50
C ASN A 116 0.44 -7.66 -29.91
N SER A 117 0.82 -7.19 -31.11
CA SER A 117 2.22 -7.18 -31.56
C SER A 117 3.03 -6.03 -30.92
N ARG A 118 2.33 -4.95 -30.51
CA ARG A 118 2.93 -3.81 -29.82
C ARG A 118 2.88 -3.99 -28.32
N LYS A 119 4.05 -4.12 -27.68
CA LYS A 119 4.20 -4.28 -26.23
C LYS A 119 4.74 -2.99 -25.60
N TYR A 120 4.28 -2.70 -24.38
CA TYR A 120 4.75 -1.57 -23.55
C TYR A 120 5.34 -2.08 -22.23
N GLN A 121 5.21 -1.31 -21.14
CA GLN A 121 5.73 -1.66 -19.83
C GLN A 121 5.02 -2.88 -19.21
N LYS A 122 5.76 -3.63 -18.38
CA LYS A 122 5.17 -4.62 -17.48
C LYS A 122 4.54 -3.90 -16.28
N ILE A 123 3.31 -4.28 -15.93
CA ILE A 123 2.64 -3.79 -14.73
C ILE A 123 3.06 -4.67 -13.56
N PHE A 124 3.66 -4.09 -12.52
CA PHE A 124 4.17 -4.84 -11.37
C PHE A 124 3.20 -4.88 -10.18
N GLY A 125 2.16 -4.03 -10.15
CA GLY A 125 1.05 -4.11 -9.21
C GLY A 125 0.30 -2.78 -8.99
N PHE A 126 -0.70 -2.83 -8.10
CA PHE A 126 -1.47 -1.71 -7.58
C PHE A 126 -1.66 -1.87 -6.07
N GLY A 127 -1.84 -0.78 -5.32
CA GLY A 127 -1.85 -0.89 -3.87
C GLY A 127 -2.11 0.41 -3.10
N GLY A 128 -1.70 0.40 -1.83
CA GLY A 128 -1.87 1.50 -0.88
C GLY A 128 -0.68 1.65 0.08
N ALA A 129 -0.82 2.53 1.07
CA ALA A 129 0.22 2.83 2.05
C ALA A 129 -0.16 2.35 3.46
N PHE A 130 0.78 1.73 4.15
CA PHE A 130 0.69 1.34 5.56
C PHE A 130 1.21 2.49 6.44
N THR A 131 0.48 3.60 6.46
CA THR A 131 0.76 4.75 7.35
C THR A 131 0.28 4.47 8.77
N ASP A 132 0.81 5.22 9.74
CA ASP A 132 0.34 5.14 11.13
C ASP A 132 -1.16 5.43 11.21
N ALA A 133 -1.66 6.45 10.51
CA ALA A 133 -3.08 6.77 10.46
C ALA A 133 -3.91 5.61 9.89
N ALA A 134 -3.46 4.93 8.82
CA ALA A 134 -4.19 3.78 8.28
C ALA A 134 -4.31 2.66 9.32
N GLY A 135 -3.22 2.35 10.02
CA GLY A 135 -3.25 1.31 11.05
C GLY A 135 -3.98 1.72 12.34
N ILE A 136 -3.93 2.99 12.76
CA ILE A 136 -4.74 3.51 13.88
C ILE A 136 -6.24 3.36 13.56
N ASN A 137 -6.66 3.78 12.36
CA ASN A 137 -8.06 3.68 11.93
C ASN A 137 -8.47 2.21 11.81
N MET A 138 -7.63 1.35 11.24
CA MET A 138 -7.89 -0.09 11.19
C MET A 138 -8.06 -0.67 12.61
N LYS A 139 -7.14 -0.37 13.52
CA LYS A 139 -7.15 -0.88 14.89
C LYS A 139 -8.36 -0.41 15.72
N SER A 140 -8.97 0.72 15.33
CA SER A 140 -10.19 1.26 15.95
C SER A 140 -11.46 0.45 15.64
N LEU A 141 -11.41 -0.42 14.62
CA LEU A 141 -12.52 -1.27 14.21
C LEU A 141 -12.57 -2.57 15.04
N SER A 142 -13.71 -3.26 15.05
CA SER A 142 -13.77 -4.64 15.59
C SER A 142 -12.85 -5.57 14.79
N GLU A 143 -12.30 -6.61 15.43
CA GLU A 143 -11.39 -7.55 14.75
C GLU A 143 -12.01 -8.18 13.49
N THR A 144 -13.30 -8.51 13.54
CA THR A 144 -14.05 -9.01 12.37
C THR A 144 -14.11 -7.98 11.24
N THR A 145 -14.34 -6.70 11.55
CA THR A 145 -14.35 -5.63 10.55
C THR A 145 -12.94 -5.38 9.99
N GLN A 146 -11.90 -5.50 10.82
CA GLN A 146 -10.51 -5.42 10.35
C GLN A 146 -10.20 -6.52 9.34
N GLN A 147 -10.60 -7.76 9.63
CA GLN A 147 -10.44 -8.89 8.71
C GLN A 147 -11.17 -8.66 7.39
N THR A 148 -12.44 -8.22 7.45
CA THR A 148 -13.24 -7.88 6.26
C THR A 148 -12.57 -6.80 5.41
N LEU A 149 -12.04 -5.73 6.03
CA LEU A 149 -11.40 -4.65 5.28
C LEU A 149 -10.06 -5.09 4.66
N MET A 150 -9.29 -5.92 5.35
CA MET A 150 -8.04 -6.47 4.82
C MET A 150 -8.30 -7.46 3.67
N GLU A 151 -9.35 -8.28 3.77
CA GLU A 151 -9.82 -9.15 2.68
C GLU A 151 -10.24 -8.32 1.46
N ALA A 152 -10.98 -7.22 1.68
CA ALA A 152 -11.44 -6.35 0.61
C ALA A 152 -10.28 -5.71 -0.18
N TYR A 153 -9.15 -5.39 0.46
CA TYR A 153 -7.97 -4.86 -0.24
C TYR A 153 -7.06 -5.95 -0.81
N PHE A 154 -6.67 -6.93 0.00
CA PHE A 154 -5.56 -7.85 -0.32
C PHE A 154 -6.00 -9.28 -0.60
N GLY A 155 -7.22 -9.66 -0.23
CA GLY A 155 -7.75 -11.00 -0.41
C GLY A 155 -8.24 -11.28 -1.83
N ASP A 156 -8.41 -12.56 -2.14
CA ASP A 156 -8.86 -13.01 -3.46
C ASP A 156 -10.31 -12.57 -3.76
N LYS A 157 -11.11 -12.34 -2.71
CA LYS A 157 -12.49 -11.85 -2.79
C LYS A 157 -12.59 -10.34 -3.00
N GLY A 158 -11.47 -9.62 -2.89
CA GLY A 158 -11.39 -8.17 -2.96
C GLY A 158 -10.64 -7.66 -4.18
N LEU A 159 -9.95 -6.53 -3.99
CA LEU A 159 -9.20 -5.81 -5.02
C LEU A 159 -7.85 -6.44 -5.38
N ASN A 160 -7.41 -7.48 -4.65
CA ASN A 160 -6.15 -8.17 -4.89
C ASN A 160 -4.94 -7.21 -4.97
N TYR A 161 -4.83 -6.27 -4.02
CA TYR A 161 -3.69 -5.38 -3.92
C TYR A 161 -2.37 -6.15 -3.83
N THR A 162 -1.38 -5.67 -4.57
CA THR A 162 -0.06 -6.30 -4.72
C THR A 162 1.09 -5.36 -4.40
N ILE A 163 0.81 -4.11 -4.01
CA ILE A 163 1.82 -3.12 -3.62
C ILE A 163 1.49 -2.57 -2.23
N GLY A 164 2.53 -2.38 -1.41
CA GLY A 164 2.44 -1.71 -0.12
C GLY A 164 3.54 -0.68 0.06
N ARG A 165 3.18 0.59 0.22
CA ARG A 165 4.14 1.64 0.60
C ARG A 165 4.24 1.71 2.13
N VAL A 166 5.45 1.71 2.68
CA VAL A 166 5.67 1.77 4.14
C VAL A 166 6.51 3.01 4.48
N PRO A 167 5.98 3.98 5.24
CA PRO A 167 6.79 5.06 5.77
C PRO A 167 7.93 4.54 6.64
N ILE A 168 9.13 5.09 6.48
CA ILE A 168 10.22 4.90 7.45
C ILE A 168 10.03 5.96 8.53
N ALA A 169 9.65 5.51 9.73
CA ALA A 169 9.21 6.34 10.85
C ALA A 169 7.97 7.20 10.53
N SER A 170 7.88 8.39 11.14
CA SER A 170 6.69 9.24 11.06
C SER A 170 6.56 10.02 9.75
N CYS A 171 5.31 10.29 9.38
CA CYS A 171 4.92 11.17 8.28
C CYS A 171 3.86 12.19 8.74
N ASP A 172 3.29 12.95 7.80
CA ASP A 172 2.12 13.81 8.03
C ASP A 172 0.88 13.01 8.47
N PHE A 173 0.76 11.74 8.06
CA PHE A 173 -0.24 10.78 8.52
C PHE A 173 0.19 10.01 9.78
N SER A 174 0.91 10.67 10.68
CA SER A 174 1.28 10.15 12.00
C SER A 174 0.76 11.05 13.11
N ALA A 175 0.35 10.45 14.24
CA ALA A 175 -0.18 11.20 15.39
C ALA A 175 0.89 12.05 16.11
N ARG A 176 2.17 11.70 15.94
CA ARG A 176 3.32 12.44 16.48
C ARG A 176 4.50 12.38 15.51
N VAL A 177 5.46 13.28 15.72
CA VAL A 177 6.74 13.28 15.01
C VAL A 177 7.72 12.37 15.76
N TYR A 178 8.35 11.44 15.05
CA TYR A 178 9.40 10.57 15.58
C TYR A 178 10.30 10.05 14.46
N SER A 179 11.54 9.72 14.81
CA SER A 179 12.42 8.89 13.99
C SER A 179 12.75 7.58 14.72
N TYR A 180 13.66 6.77 14.17
CA TYR A 180 14.16 5.57 14.86
C TYR A 180 15.48 5.81 15.57
N LEU A 181 16.03 7.03 15.50
CA LEU A 181 17.34 7.38 16.02
C LEU A 181 17.33 8.81 16.55
N ASP A 182 16.49 9.08 17.56
CA ASP A 182 16.29 10.43 18.09
C ASP A 182 17.37 10.89 19.09
N THR A 183 18.26 9.98 19.54
CA THR A 183 19.40 10.32 20.40
C THR A 183 20.44 11.12 19.61
N GLU A 184 20.64 12.38 19.99
CA GLU A 184 21.61 13.26 19.32
C GLU A 184 23.04 12.73 19.42
N GLY A 185 23.74 12.73 18.29
CA GLY A 185 25.14 12.29 18.22
C GLY A 185 25.35 10.78 18.20
N ASP A 186 24.28 9.98 18.13
CA ASP A 186 24.38 8.53 17.99
C ASP A 186 24.74 8.11 16.56
N PHE A 187 25.98 8.37 16.16
CA PHE A 187 26.49 8.00 14.83
C PHE A 187 26.65 6.47 14.66
N ASP A 188 26.66 5.72 15.76
CA ASP A 188 26.87 4.27 15.81
C ASP A 188 25.55 3.47 15.80
N LEU A 189 24.39 4.14 15.78
CA LEU A 189 23.05 3.54 15.79
C LEU A 189 22.77 2.69 17.05
N LYS A 190 23.39 3.01 18.20
CA LYS A 190 23.25 2.25 19.44
C LYS A 190 21.84 2.26 20.00
N THR A 191 21.13 3.38 19.84
CA THR A 191 19.75 3.57 20.29
C THR A 191 18.76 3.43 19.16
N PHE A 192 19.15 2.87 18.00
CA PHE A 192 18.19 2.64 16.92
C PHE A 192 17.10 1.68 17.39
N ALA A 193 15.84 2.10 17.30
CA ALA A 193 14.71 1.25 17.62
C ALA A 193 13.49 1.59 16.75
N LEU A 194 12.78 0.55 16.30
CA LEU A 194 11.44 0.73 15.73
C LEU A 194 10.50 1.30 16.80
N ALA A 195 9.51 2.07 16.36
CA ALA A 195 8.59 2.75 17.26
C ALA A 195 7.40 1.85 17.62
N PRO A 196 6.66 2.13 18.71
CA PRO A 196 5.42 1.41 19.02
C PRO A 196 4.43 1.39 17.86
N GLU A 197 4.39 2.44 17.04
CA GLU A 197 3.56 2.51 15.83
C GLU A 197 3.89 1.41 14.81
N ASP A 198 5.15 1.01 14.67
CA ASP A 198 5.52 -0.11 13.80
C ASP A 198 4.90 -1.41 14.29
N PHE A 199 5.03 -1.70 15.59
CA PHE A 199 4.58 -2.97 16.18
C PHE A 199 3.07 -3.05 16.33
N HIS A 200 2.40 -1.94 16.66
CA HIS A 200 0.96 -1.93 16.89
C HIS A 200 0.15 -1.77 15.61
N TYR A 201 0.70 -1.10 14.59
CA TYR A 201 -0.05 -0.69 13.42
C TYR A 201 0.55 -1.26 12.13
N LYS A 202 1.82 -1.00 11.81
CA LYS A 202 2.34 -1.29 10.47
C LYS A 202 2.62 -2.78 10.26
N ILE A 203 3.44 -3.38 11.13
CA ILE A 203 3.90 -4.77 11.01
C ILE A 203 2.72 -5.76 10.98
N PRO A 204 1.73 -5.70 11.89
CA PRO A 204 0.63 -6.66 11.90
C PRO A 204 -0.18 -6.65 10.60
N TYR A 205 -0.52 -5.47 10.08
CA TYR A 205 -1.32 -5.36 8.85
C TYR A 205 -0.49 -5.68 7.59
N ILE A 206 0.82 -5.43 7.59
CA ILE A 206 1.71 -5.89 6.52
C ILE A 206 1.73 -7.42 6.46
N LEU A 207 1.91 -8.10 7.60
CA LEU A 207 1.94 -9.56 7.65
C LEU A 207 0.59 -10.17 7.25
N GLN A 208 -0.52 -9.55 7.65
CA GLN A 208 -1.85 -9.96 7.20
C GLN A 208 -2.03 -9.77 5.69
N ALA A 209 -1.62 -8.64 5.13
CA ALA A 209 -1.65 -8.40 3.68
C ALA A 209 -0.76 -9.40 2.93
N TRP A 210 0.40 -9.74 3.47
CA TRP A 210 1.28 -10.77 2.90
C TRP A 210 0.61 -12.14 2.86
N LYS A 211 -0.05 -12.55 3.95
CA LYS A 211 -0.81 -13.81 4.01
C LYS A 211 -1.96 -13.83 3.00
N LEU A 212 -2.77 -12.77 2.96
CA LEU A 212 -3.93 -12.66 2.06
C LEU A 212 -3.53 -12.63 0.58
N SER A 213 -2.46 -11.90 0.27
CA SER A 213 -1.91 -11.85 -1.09
C SER A 213 -1.13 -13.12 -1.48
N LYS A 214 -1.00 -14.12 -0.61
CA LYS A 214 -0.20 -15.34 -0.82
C LYS A 214 1.26 -15.03 -1.17
N GLY A 215 1.82 -14.03 -0.47
CA GLY A 215 3.20 -13.57 -0.67
C GLY A 215 3.45 -12.77 -1.96
N ARG A 216 2.40 -12.42 -2.72
CA ARG A 216 2.54 -11.62 -3.95
C ARG A 216 2.81 -10.13 -3.69
N ILE A 217 2.50 -9.63 -2.49
CA ILE A 217 2.69 -8.21 -2.17
C ILE A 217 4.17 -7.80 -2.25
N LYS A 218 4.44 -6.72 -2.98
CA LYS A 218 5.74 -6.05 -3.01
C LYS A 218 5.69 -4.82 -2.15
N LEU A 219 6.57 -4.75 -1.16
CA LEU A 219 6.67 -3.61 -0.27
C LEU A 219 7.77 -2.65 -0.74
N PHE A 220 7.54 -1.35 -0.65
CA PHE A 220 8.62 -0.37 -0.75
C PHE A 220 8.55 0.63 0.38
N ALA A 221 9.73 1.05 0.86
CA ALA A 221 9.86 1.97 1.98
C ALA A 221 10.26 3.37 1.53
N SER A 222 9.81 4.40 2.25
CA SER A 222 10.13 5.80 1.95
C SER A 222 10.20 6.63 3.24
N PRO A 223 11.29 7.35 3.52
CA PRO A 223 11.37 8.27 4.65
C PRO A 223 10.82 9.66 4.29
N TRP A 224 10.15 10.31 5.24
CA TRP A 224 9.77 11.73 5.10
C TRP A 224 10.86 12.67 5.57
N SER A 225 11.74 12.23 6.47
CA SER A 225 12.85 13.03 6.98
C SER A 225 13.91 12.13 7.62
N ALA A 226 15.16 12.59 7.64
CA ALA A 226 16.17 12.10 8.58
C ALA A 226 15.82 12.51 10.03
N PRO A 227 16.44 11.86 11.05
CA PRO A 227 16.38 12.33 12.45
C PRO A 227 16.74 13.81 12.57
N ALA A 228 16.09 14.52 13.50
CA ALA A 228 16.20 15.96 13.62
C ALA A 228 17.65 16.45 13.76
N TRP A 229 18.44 15.81 14.63
CA TRP A 229 19.83 16.19 14.93
C TRP A 229 20.79 16.02 13.73
N MET A 230 20.39 15.25 12.71
CA MET A 230 21.15 15.05 11.48
C MET A 230 20.90 16.14 10.43
N LYS A 231 19.91 17.02 10.64
CA LYS A 231 19.47 18.02 9.66
C LYS A 231 19.95 19.42 9.98
N THR A 232 20.23 20.21 8.95
CA THR A 232 20.75 21.59 9.08
C THR A 232 19.87 22.52 9.91
N ASN A 233 18.57 22.25 10.01
CA ASN A 233 17.61 23.00 10.81
C ASN A 233 17.25 22.37 12.17
N ASN A 234 17.90 21.25 12.55
CA ASN A 234 17.63 20.49 13.78
C ASN A 234 16.15 20.09 13.97
N LYS A 235 15.40 19.93 12.88
CA LYS A 235 13.95 19.62 12.92
C LYS A 235 13.61 18.60 11.84
N MET A 236 12.71 17.66 12.13
CA MET A 236 12.17 16.79 11.08
C MET A 236 11.23 17.52 10.12
N LYS A 237 10.62 18.62 10.58
CA LYS A 237 9.74 19.51 9.80
C LYS A 237 10.52 20.70 9.24
N ASN A 238 9.85 21.58 8.50
CA ASN A 238 10.38 22.85 8.00
C ASN A 238 11.56 22.67 7.04
N GLY A 239 11.53 21.59 6.24
CA GLY A 239 12.54 21.32 5.23
C GLY A 239 13.93 21.06 5.79
N GLY A 240 14.95 21.65 5.15
CA GLY A 240 16.36 21.48 5.50
C GLY A 240 16.99 20.25 4.83
N THR A 241 18.30 20.15 4.91
CA THR A 241 19.11 19.07 4.29
C THR A 241 19.85 18.29 5.37
N LEU A 242 20.47 17.16 5.02
CA LEU A 242 21.46 16.54 5.88
C LEU A 242 22.64 17.50 6.14
N LYS A 243 23.20 17.44 7.35
CA LYS A 243 24.41 18.16 7.74
C LYS A 243 25.65 17.57 7.08
N GLY A 244 26.68 18.41 6.92
CA GLY A 244 28.02 18.00 6.53
C GLY A 244 28.15 17.58 5.06
N GLU A 245 29.29 16.98 4.75
CA GLU A 245 29.66 16.58 3.40
C GLU A 245 29.14 15.18 3.04
N LEU A 246 28.98 14.94 1.74
CA LEU A 246 28.44 13.70 1.19
C LEU A 246 29.10 12.42 1.73
N ASN A 247 30.43 12.41 1.90
CA ASN A 247 31.16 11.25 2.43
C ASN A 247 31.39 11.32 3.95
N GLY A 248 30.83 12.34 4.61
CA GLY A 248 30.97 12.57 6.04
C GLY A 248 30.03 11.71 6.88
N LYS A 249 30.24 11.75 8.20
CA LYS A 249 29.54 10.91 9.18
C LYS A 249 28.02 10.98 9.11
N TYR A 250 27.42 12.14 8.82
CA TYR A 250 25.95 12.28 8.75
C TYR A 250 25.35 11.49 7.58
N TYR A 251 25.94 11.56 6.39
CA TYR A 251 25.47 10.80 5.23
C TYR A 251 25.71 9.30 5.40
N GLN A 252 26.86 8.91 5.97
CA GLN A 252 27.18 7.52 6.28
C GLN A 252 26.20 6.93 7.30
N THR A 253 25.99 7.61 8.43
CA THR A 253 25.01 7.21 9.46
C THR A 253 23.60 7.16 8.88
N TYR A 254 23.23 8.09 7.99
CA TYR A 254 21.90 8.06 7.37
C TYR A 254 21.74 6.87 6.43
N ALA A 255 22.76 6.50 5.66
CA ALA A 255 22.74 5.27 4.86
C ALA A 255 22.61 4.02 5.76
N GLN A 256 23.34 3.96 6.87
CA GLN A 256 23.21 2.87 7.85
C GLN A 256 21.84 2.85 8.54
N TYR A 257 21.18 4.00 8.68
CA TYR A 257 19.80 4.09 9.18
C TYR A 257 18.82 3.34 8.26
N PHE A 258 18.97 3.43 6.94
CA PHE A 258 18.19 2.59 6.01
C PHE A 258 18.51 1.10 6.17
N VAL A 259 19.79 0.74 6.20
CA VAL A 259 20.22 -0.67 6.38
C VAL A 259 19.60 -1.25 7.64
N ARG A 260 19.68 -0.52 8.76
CA ARG A 260 19.13 -0.95 10.05
C ARG A 260 17.61 -1.07 10.01
N PHE A 261 16.90 -0.17 9.34
CA PHE A 261 15.46 -0.30 9.13
C PHE A 261 15.09 -1.63 8.43
N PHE A 262 15.77 -1.98 7.33
CA PHE A 262 15.50 -3.22 6.61
C PHE A 262 15.87 -4.46 7.43
N GLN A 263 16.95 -4.40 8.20
CA GLN A 263 17.33 -5.47 9.13
C GLN A 263 16.28 -5.68 10.22
N GLU A 264 15.79 -4.61 10.85
CA GLU A 264 14.79 -4.74 11.92
C GLU A 264 13.44 -5.24 11.38
N TYR A 265 13.00 -4.79 10.21
CA TYR A 265 11.80 -5.36 9.57
C TYR A 265 11.99 -6.80 9.11
N PHE A 266 13.19 -7.18 8.66
CA PHE A 266 13.51 -8.56 8.30
C PHE A 266 13.41 -9.51 9.50
N LYS A 267 13.84 -9.07 10.70
CA LYS A 267 13.64 -9.83 11.94
C LYS A 267 12.16 -10.08 12.28
N GLN A 268 11.26 -9.26 11.75
CA GLN A 268 9.81 -9.43 11.87
C GLN A 268 9.20 -10.27 10.73
N GLY A 269 10.05 -10.88 9.88
CA GLY A 269 9.62 -11.68 8.74
C GLY A 269 9.17 -10.85 7.52
N ILE A 270 9.52 -9.56 7.46
CA ILE A 270 9.11 -8.66 6.38
C ILE A 270 10.29 -8.36 5.46
N LEU A 271 10.11 -8.67 4.17
CA LEU A 271 11.06 -8.33 3.10
C LEU A 271 10.51 -7.20 2.24
N PHE A 272 11.41 -6.32 1.80
CA PHE A 272 11.09 -5.22 0.90
C PHE A 272 11.54 -5.53 -0.52
N TRP A 273 10.74 -5.08 -1.49
CA TRP A 273 11.07 -5.10 -2.91
C TRP A 273 11.88 -3.86 -3.32
N GLY A 274 11.63 -2.72 -2.68
CA GLY A 274 12.31 -1.48 -3.04
C GLY A 274 12.28 -0.40 -1.96
N LEU A 275 12.88 0.74 -2.31
CA LEU A 275 12.92 1.93 -1.48
C LEU A 275 12.91 3.19 -2.36
N THR A 276 12.39 4.28 -1.81
CA THR A 276 12.68 5.63 -2.30
C THR A 276 13.63 6.32 -1.32
N VAL A 277 14.49 7.21 -1.83
CA VAL A 277 15.54 7.84 -1.02
C VAL A 277 14.96 8.88 -0.05
N GLN A 278 13.91 9.57 -0.49
CA GLN A 278 13.26 10.62 0.26
C GLN A 278 11.88 10.83 -0.35
N ASN A 279 10.82 10.85 0.46
CA ASN A 279 9.50 11.31 0.03
C ASN A 279 9.58 12.80 -0.28
N GLU A 280 9.11 13.20 -1.46
CA GLU A 280 8.95 14.60 -1.88
C GLU A 280 10.17 15.49 -1.54
N PRO A 281 11.38 15.17 -2.02
CA PRO A 281 12.58 15.93 -1.71
C PRO A 281 12.46 17.41 -2.08
N SER A 282 11.63 17.78 -3.07
CA SER A 282 11.40 19.20 -3.39
C SER A 282 10.67 19.94 -2.27
N MET A 283 9.81 19.27 -1.51
CA MET A 283 9.06 19.89 -0.42
C MET A 283 9.96 20.30 0.75
N GLY A 284 11.14 19.68 0.85
CA GLY A 284 12.17 20.09 1.79
C GLY A 284 12.82 21.44 1.50
N LEU A 285 12.59 22.04 0.32
CA LEU A 285 13.07 23.40 0.00
C LEU A 285 12.32 24.47 0.81
N SER A 286 11.09 24.18 1.23
CA SER A 286 10.24 25.14 1.90
C SER A 286 10.42 25.09 3.43
N PRO A 287 10.88 26.18 4.07
CA PRO A 287 10.90 26.26 5.53
C PRO A 287 9.49 26.33 6.14
N LEU A 288 8.46 26.54 5.31
CA LEU A 288 7.06 26.58 5.74
C LEU A 288 6.41 25.19 5.79
N MET A 289 7.13 24.14 5.38
CA MET A 289 6.58 22.79 5.37
C MET A 289 6.29 22.30 6.78
N ARG A 290 5.00 22.12 7.11
CA ARG A 290 4.52 21.84 8.48
C ARG A 290 4.53 20.35 8.84
N TYR A 291 4.94 19.50 7.91
CA TYR A 291 5.15 18.07 8.10
C TYR A 291 6.60 17.68 7.82
N GLN A 292 6.92 16.43 8.17
CA GLN A 292 8.24 15.82 8.06
C GLN A 292 8.71 15.94 6.62
N SER A 293 9.82 16.61 6.39
CA SER A 293 10.29 16.95 5.06
C SER A 293 11.80 17.15 5.08
N MET A 294 12.50 16.68 4.05
CA MET A 294 13.93 16.91 3.90
C MET A 294 14.26 17.07 2.43
N ASN A 295 15.14 18.03 2.13
CA ASN A 295 15.54 18.31 0.77
C ASN A 295 16.69 17.42 0.30
N PHE A 296 16.51 16.90 -0.91
CA PHE A 296 17.61 16.53 -1.79
C PHE A 296 17.45 17.26 -3.13
N THR A 297 18.53 17.84 -3.64
CA THR A 297 18.59 18.18 -5.07
C THR A 297 18.83 16.91 -5.88
N TYR A 298 18.49 16.90 -7.17
CA TYR A 298 18.75 15.74 -8.05
C TYR A 298 20.23 15.34 -8.08
N ILE A 299 21.16 16.31 -8.01
CA ILE A 299 22.60 16.06 -7.94
C ILE A 299 22.98 15.42 -6.60
N ALA A 300 22.44 15.95 -5.50
CA ALA A 300 22.71 15.42 -4.16
C ALA A 300 22.14 14.02 -3.97
N GLU A 301 20.90 13.79 -4.41
CA GLU A 301 20.24 12.48 -4.38
C GLU A 301 21.04 11.45 -5.20
N ARG A 302 21.38 11.77 -6.45
CA ARG A 302 22.20 10.89 -7.32
C ARG A 302 23.53 10.54 -6.66
N SER A 303 24.21 11.54 -6.10
CA SER A 303 25.53 11.36 -5.49
C SER A 303 25.44 10.56 -4.20
N PHE A 304 24.40 10.77 -3.40
CA PHE A 304 24.10 9.98 -2.21
C PHE A 304 23.80 8.53 -2.55
N ILE A 305 22.92 8.27 -3.53
CA ILE A 305 22.62 6.93 -4.02
C ILE A 305 23.90 6.21 -4.44
N LYS A 306 24.68 6.82 -5.35
CA LYS A 306 25.84 6.18 -5.97
C LYS A 306 26.97 5.92 -4.98
N ASN A 307 27.31 6.93 -4.17
CA ASN A 307 28.57 6.93 -3.42
C ASN A 307 28.42 6.45 -1.98
N VAL A 308 27.20 6.44 -1.43
CA VAL A 308 26.98 6.20 0.01
C VAL A 308 25.90 5.16 0.24
N LEU A 309 24.66 5.41 -0.21
CA LEU A 309 23.50 4.58 0.11
C LEU A 309 23.59 3.20 -0.54
N LYS A 310 23.82 3.09 -1.86
CA LYS A 310 23.88 1.78 -2.52
C LYS A 310 25.04 0.91 -1.98
N PRO A 311 26.27 1.43 -1.80
CA PRO A 311 27.35 0.68 -1.16
C PRO A 311 27.01 0.17 0.25
N ALA A 312 26.29 0.95 1.06
CA ALA A 312 25.86 0.52 2.39
C ALA A 312 24.79 -0.58 2.32
N LEU A 313 23.77 -0.41 1.47
CA LEU A 313 22.68 -1.39 1.30
C LEU A 313 23.19 -2.77 0.87
N THR A 314 24.23 -2.82 0.03
CA THR A 314 24.82 -4.09 -0.45
C THR A 314 25.63 -4.84 0.60
N GLN A 315 25.90 -4.25 1.77
CA GLN A 315 26.64 -4.90 2.86
C GLN A 315 25.73 -5.75 3.78
N SER A 316 24.43 -5.79 3.51
CA SER A 316 23.45 -6.50 4.34
C SER A 316 22.42 -7.20 3.47
N ASP A 317 22.30 -8.52 3.61
CA ASP A 317 21.39 -9.37 2.84
C ASP A 317 19.95 -8.83 2.70
N PRO A 318 19.24 -8.41 3.77
CA PRO A 318 17.86 -7.91 3.64
C PRO A 318 17.71 -6.60 2.84
N SER A 319 18.82 -5.93 2.51
CA SER A 319 18.81 -4.67 1.76
C SER A 319 19.58 -4.71 0.44
N ALA A 320 20.33 -5.79 0.16
CA ALA A 320 21.28 -5.84 -0.95
C ALA A 320 20.61 -5.69 -2.33
N ASP A 321 19.45 -6.33 -2.51
CA ASP A 321 18.75 -6.45 -3.79
C ASP A 321 17.60 -5.45 -4.00
N LEU A 322 17.44 -4.49 -3.07
CA LEU A 322 16.38 -3.49 -3.15
C LEU A 322 16.46 -2.68 -4.44
N LYS A 323 15.29 -2.49 -5.06
CA LYS A 323 15.13 -1.50 -6.14
C LYS A 323 15.11 -0.10 -5.54
N ILE A 324 16.03 0.75 -5.96
CA ILE A 324 16.07 2.17 -5.56
C ILE A 324 15.33 2.99 -6.60
N MET A 325 14.27 3.66 -6.17
CA MET A 325 13.48 4.59 -6.97
C MET A 325 13.84 6.01 -6.56
N ALA A 326 14.36 6.79 -7.51
CA ALA A 326 14.71 8.19 -7.28
C ALA A 326 13.48 9.10 -7.39
N LEU A 327 13.64 10.36 -7.00
CA LEU A 327 12.64 11.43 -7.04
C LEU A 327 11.52 11.29 -6.02
N ASP A 328 10.63 10.29 -6.15
CA ASP A 328 9.42 10.12 -5.29
C ASP A 328 8.66 11.44 -5.03
N ASP A 329 8.44 12.18 -6.10
CA ASP A 329 7.87 13.54 -6.10
C ASP A 329 7.04 13.76 -7.37
N ASN A 330 6.52 14.98 -7.54
CA ASN A 330 5.70 15.42 -8.66
C ASN A 330 6.40 15.21 -10.02
N ARG A 331 5.63 14.74 -11.01
CA ARG A 331 6.13 14.38 -12.34
C ARG A 331 6.86 15.52 -13.06
N ASP A 332 6.50 16.77 -12.79
CA ASP A 332 7.04 17.91 -13.53
C ASP A 332 8.52 18.16 -13.17
N LEU A 333 8.97 17.64 -12.01
CA LEU A 333 10.37 17.65 -11.59
C LEU A 333 11.22 16.62 -12.34
N TYR A 334 10.63 15.50 -12.78
CA TYR A 334 11.30 14.47 -13.58
C TYR A 334 11.84 15.03 -14.90
N TYR A 335 11.03 15.82 -15.60
CA TYR A 335 11.41 16.43 -16.90
C TYR A 335 12.52 17.47 -16.77
N ASN A 336 12.62 18.14 -15.62
CA ASN A 336 13.66 19.12 -15.35
C ASN A 336 14.97 18.48 -14.88
N GLY A 337 14.90 17.32 -14.22
CA GLY A 337 16.06 16.57 -13.72
C GLY A 337 16.81 15.77 -14.78
N LEU A 338 16.14 15.24 -15.82
CA LEU A 338 16.79 14.45 -16.89
C LEU A 338 17.53 15.27 -17.95
N LYS A 339 17.24 16.58 -18.06
CA LYS A 339 17.90 17.45 -19.05
C LYS A 339 19.27 17.97 -18.60
N LYS A 340 19.75 17.56 -17.42
CA LYS A 340 21.00 17.98 -16.78
C LYS A 340 21.69 16.77 -16.15
#